data_AF-Q89J04-F1
#
_entry.id   AF-Q89J04-F1
#
_cell.length_a   1.000
_cell.length_b   1.000
_cell.length_c   1.000
_cell.angle_alpha   90.00
_cell.angle_beta   90.00
_cell.angle_gamma   90.00
#
_symmetry.space_group_name_H-M   'P 1'
#
loop_
_entity.id
_entity.type
_entity.pdbx_description
1 polymer ?
#
loop_
_entity_poly.entity_id
_entity_poly.type
_entity_poly.pdbx_seq_one_letter_code
_entity_poly.pdbx_strand_id
1 'polypeptide(L)'
;MRDDGLERAIDAAGGVAGLARKIGISQPSVSNWNQVPAQRVIAVEAATGVSRKDLRPDLYGEPFVSNELIEPVDAARAQEYLLLATLLSAAPSRRLLDQLAALTGDATPLGRAHAGLAAAAANAVATQVEREYFDLFVGLGRGELLPYASYYLTGFLNERPLSRLRADLAASGIERAANNSEPEDHAAILCEIMAGFAGGRFPTSFEAQRAFFVKHVEPWIGRLFADIEGAESAVFYRAVGALGRAFIEIEAEAFTFAN
;
A
#
# COMPACT_ATOMS: atom_id res chain seq x y z
N MET A 1 -32.70 21.71 -6.65
CA MET A 1 -33.13 21.13 -5.36
C MET A 1 -31.95 21.25 -4.43
N ARG A 2 -32.15 21.73 -3.20
CA ARG A 2 -31.07 21.88 -2.23
C ARG A 2 -30.68 20.50 -1.69
N ASP A 3 -29.41 20.35 -1.30
CA ASP A 3 -28.98 19.15 -0.60
C ASP A 3 -29.35 19.20 0.88
N ASP A 4 -29.45 18.01 1.50
CA ASP A 4 -29.87 17.86 2.90
C ASP A 4 -28.95 18.62 3.87
N GLY A 5 -27.66 18.71 3.53
CA GLY A 5 -26.66 19.46 4.30
C GLY A 5 -26.99 20.97 4.35
N LEU A 6 -27.30 21.57 3.21
CA LEU A 6 -27.71 22.97 3.14
C LEU A 6 -29.05 23.22 3.82
N GLU A 7 -30.03 22.33 3.68
CA GLU A 7 -31.34 22.48 4.34
C GLU A 7 -31.20 22.46 5.87
N ARG A 8 -30.45 21.50 6.42
CA ARG A 8 -30.15 21.44 7.86
C ARG A 8 -29.44 22.69 8.37
N ALA A 9 -28.52 23.24 7.60
CA ALA A 9 -27.84 24.49 7.95
C ALA A 9 -28.79 25.69 7.97
N ILE A 10 -29.71 25.77 6.99
CA ILE A 10 -30.72 26.81 6.90
C ILE A 10 -31.66 26.75 8.10
N ASP A 11 -32.14 25.56 8.46
CA ASP A 11 -33.05 25.35 9.59
C ASP A 11 -32.37 25.70 10.92
N ALA A 12 -31.15 25.21 11.14
CA ALA A 12 -30.36 25.52 12.34
C ALA A 12 -30.01 27.02 12.46
N ALA A 13 -30.00 27.76 11.34
CA ALA A 13 -29.78 29.20 11.33
C ALA A 13 -31.06 30.03 11.50
N GLY A 14 -32.25 29.41 11.54
CA GLY A 14 -33.53 30.11 11.59
C GLY A 14 -33.98 30.65 10.22
N GLY A 15 -33.62 29.95 9.14
CA GLY A 15 -33.98 30.27 7.76
C GLY A 15 -32.85 30.93 6.95
N VAL A 16 -33.10 31.10 5.65
CA VAL A 16 -32.10 31.58 4.68
C VAL A 16 -31.53 32.95 5.06
N ALA A 17 -32.37 33.86 5.55
CA ALA A 17 -31.95 35.18 6.01
C ALA A 17 -31.11 35.11 7.30
N GLY A 18 -31.42 34.15 8.19
CA GLY A 18 -30.65 33.89 9.41
C GLY A 18 -29.26 33.38 9.08
N LEU A 19 -29.15 32.41 8.18
CA LEU A 19 -27.87 31.87 7.72
C LEU A 19 -27.00 32.95 7.07
N ALA A 20 -27.58 33.73 6.13
CA ALA A 20 -26.89 34.82 5.44
C ALA A 20 -26.30 35.85 6.41
N ARG A 21 -27.10 36.25 7.43
CA ARG A 21 -26.67 37.19 8.47
C ARG A 21 -25.52 36.63 9.30
N LYS A 22 -25.60 35.37 9.74
CA LYS A 22 -24.57 34.75 10.59
C LYS A 22 -23.22 34.59 9.89
N ILE A 23 -23.22 34.34 8.58
CA ILE A 23 -21.97 34.15 7.80
C ILE A 23 -21.53 35.38 7.01
N GLY A 24 -22.20 36.53 7.19
CA GLY A 24 -21.80 37.82 6.65
C GLY A 24 -21.95 37.96 5.12
N ILE A 25 -23.00 37.38 4.53
CA ILE A 25 -23.28 37.50 3.08
C ILE A 25 -24.73 37.94 2.82
N SER A 26 -25.04 38.26 1.56
CA SER A 26 -26.40 38.66 1.18
C SER A 26 -27.34 37.45 1.14
N GLN A 27 -28.60 37.66 1.51
CA GLN A 27 -29.64 36.62 1.45
C GLN A 27 -29.82 36.02 0.04
N PRO A 28 -29.76 36.79 -1.06
CA PRO A 28 -29.78 36.23 -2.41
C PRO A 28 -28.62 35.25 -2.69
N SER A 29 -27.44 35.46 -2.08
CA SER A 29 -26.32 34.52 -2.24
C SER A 29 -26.64 33.13 -1.69
N VAL A 30 -27.22 33.04 -0.49
CA VAL A 30 -27.63 31.75 0.11
C VAL A 30 -28.80 31.14 -0.66
N SER A 31 -29.74 31.97 -1.12
CA SER A 31 -30.90 31.49 -1.89
C SER A 31 -30.50 30.72 -3.15
N ASN A 32 -29.41 31.14 -3.79
CA ASN A 32 -28.88 30.55 -5.02
C ASN A 32 -28.00 29.30 -4.79
N TRP A 33 -27.82 28.86 -3.55
CA TRP A 33 -27.07 27.64 -3.28
C TRP A 33 -27.94 26.41 -3.49
N ASN A 34 -27.40 25.44 -4.23
CA ASN A 34 -27.89 24.06 -4.24
C ASN A 34 -27.18 23.21 -3.18
N GLN A 35 -25.96 23.58 -2.80
CA GLN A 35 -25.16 22.98 -1.72
C GLN A 35 -24.24 24.04 -1.12
N VAL A 36 -23.67 23.80 0.06
CA VAL A 36 -22.74 24.75 0.69
C VAL A 36 -21.43 24.86 -0.13
N PRO A 37 -21.03 26.06 -0.60
CA PRO A 37 -19.77 26.21 -1.32
C PRO A 37 -18.57 25.80 -0.46
N ALA A 38 -17.58 25.13 -1.07
CA ALA A 38 -16.44 24.55 -0.34
C ALA A 38 -15.74 25.58 0.58
N GLN A 39 -15.49 26.77 0.03
CA GLN A 39 -14.88 27.91 0.72
C GLN A 39 -15.72 28.50 1.87
N ARG A 40 -17.00 28.12 2.00
CA ARG A 40 -17.92 28.61 3.04
C ARG A 40 -18.23 27.57 4.10
N VAL A 41 -17.80 26.31 3.95
CA VAL A 41 -18.18 25.21 4.85
C VAL A 41 -17.80 25.50 6.30
N ILE A 42 -16.57 25.97 6.53
CA ILE A 42 -16.08 26.29 7.89
C ILE A 42 -16.92 27.40 8.53
N ALA A 43 -17.27 28.44 7.76
CA ALA A 43 -18.09 29.55 8.25
C ALA A 43 -19.53 29.12 8.55
N VAL A 44 -20.10 28.22 7.73
CA VAL A 44 -21.44 27.67 7.95
C VAL A 44 -21.45 26.76 9.17
N GLU A 45 -20.49 25.84 9.31
CA GLU A 45 -20.36 24.97 10.49
C GLU A 45 -20.24 25.78 11.79
N ALA A 46 -19.38 26.82 11.81
CA ALA A 46 -19.24 27.68 12.97
C ALA A 46 -20.53 28.45 13.32
N ALA A 47 -21.35 28.79 12.32
CA ALA A 47 -22.58 29.57 12.51
C ALA A 47 -23.81 28.72 12.88
N THR A 48 -23.85 27.47 12.44
CA THR A 48 -25.03 26.59 12.55
C THR A 48 -24.81 25.41 13.49
N GLY A 49 -23.55 25.04 13.76
CA GLY A 49 -23.21 23.82 14.49
C GLY A 49 -23.39 22.53 13.69
N VAL A 50 -23.80 22.62 12.41
CA VAL A 50 -23.92 21.45 11.53
C VAL A 50 -22.52 21.07 11.06
N SER A 51 -22.12 19.82 11.32
CA SER A 51 -20.79 19.31 11.01
C SER A 51 -20.44 19.49 9.53
N ARG A 52 -19.20 19.89 9.23
CA ARG A 52 -18.69 19.94 7.85
C ARG A 52 -18.83 18.61 7.09
N LYS A 53 -18.83 17.48 7.81
CA LYS A 53 -19.06 16.14 7.25
C LYS A 53 -20.48 15.98 6.70
N ASP A 54 -21.47 16.63 7.32
CA ASP A 54 -22.85 16.64 6.87
C ASP A 54 -23.11 17.74 5.82
N LEU A 55 -22.40 18.87 5.93
CA LEU A 55 -22.54 20.00 4.99
C LEU A 55 -21.94 19.70 3.62
N ARG A 56 -20.81 18.98 3.59
CA ARG A 56 -20.08 18.61 2.37
C ARG A 56 -19.46 17.22 2.53
N PRO A 57 -20.28 16.15 2.53
CA PRO A 57 -19.79 14.77 2.63
C PRO A 57 -18.87 14.39 1.47
N ASP A 58 -18.99 15.04 0.32
CA ASP A 58 -18.09 14.87 -0.82
C ASP A 58 -16.67 15.45 -0.60
N LEU A 59 -16.51 16.38 0.35
CA LEU A 59 -15.20 16.96 0.71
C LEU A 59 -14.68 16.50 2.07
N TYR A 60 -15.57 16.20 3.01
CA TYR A 60 -15.27 15.95 4.41
C TYR A 60 -15.89 14.66 4.96
N GLY A 61 -16.66 13.93 4.15
CA GLY A 61 -16.94 12.54 4.45
C GLY A 61 -15.60 11.82 4.53
N GLU A 62 -15.51 10.83 5.42
CA GLU A 62 -14.48 9.81 5.22
C GLU A 62 -14.66 9.32 3.78
N PRO A 63 -13.58 9.07 3.01
CA PRO A 63 -13.73 8.34 1.77
C PRO A 63 -14.65 7.16 2.04
N PHE A 64 -15.57 6.86 1.14
CA PHE A 64 -16.31 5.61 1.16
C PHE A 64 -15.28 4.49 1.03
N VAL A 65 -14.58 4.19 2.12
CA VAL A 65 -14.09 2.86 2.38
C VAL A 65 -15.39 2.12 2.55
N SER A 66 -15.83 1.48 1.47
CA SER A 66 -16.71 0.34 1.62
C SER A 66 -16.07 -0.48 2.73
N ASN A 67 -16.71 -0.49 3.90
CA ASN A 67 -16.42 -1.45 4.94
C ASN A 67 -16.98 -2.81 4.49
N GLU A 68 -16.66 -3.20 3.25
CA GLU A 68 -16.52 -4.61 2.92
C GLU A 68 -15.43 -5.07 3.87
N LEU A 69 -15.84 -5.87 4.86
CA LEU A 69 -14.91 -6.58 5.70
C LEU A 69 -13.95 -7.27 4.74
N ILE A 70 -12.70 -6.81 4.70
CA ILE A 70 -11.65 -7.43 3.88
C ILE A 70 -11.68 -8.91 4.27
N GLU A 71 -11.88 -9.77 3.27
CA GLU A 71 -11.92 -11.21 3.50
C GLU A 71 -10.67 -11.63 4.28
N PRO A 72 -10.77 -12.53 5.28
CA PRO A 72 -9.61 -12.89 6.10
C PRO A 72 -8.40 -13.34 5.28
N VAL A 73 -8.64 -13.94 4.11
CA VAL A 73 -7.59 -14.35 3.18
C VAL A 73 -6.88 -13.15 2.54
N ASP A 74 -7.62 -12.10 2.18
CA ASP A 74 -7.05 -10.89 1.58
C ASP A 74 -6.30 -10.06 2.62
N ALA A 75 -6.80 -10.05 3.86
CA ALA A 75 -6.08 -9.45 4.98
C ALA A 75 -4.74 -10.19 5.25
N ALA A 76 -4.73 -11.52 5.18
CA ALA A 76 -3.51 -12.32 5.31
C ALA A 76 -2.53 -12.07 4.15
N ARG A 77 -3.02 -12.04 2.89
CA ARG A 77 -2.22 -11.69 1.70
C ARG A 77 -1.58 -10.31 1.85
N ALA A 78 -2.35 -9.31 2.29
CA ALA A 78 -1.85 -7.97 2.51
C ALA A 78 -0.74 -7.91 3.57
N GLN A 79 -0.88 -8.65 4.67
CA GLN A 79 0.13 -8.72 5.72
C GLN A 79 1.43 -9.38 5.24
N GLU A 80 1.33 -10.46 4.47
CA GLU A 80 2.51 -11.15 3.92
C GLU A 80 3.28 -10.26 2.93
N TYR A 81 2.55 -9.57 2.03
CA TYR A 81 3.17 -8.59 1.15
C TYR A 81 3.83 -7.44 1.91
N LEU A 82 3.22 -6.92 2.98
CA LEU A 82 3.82 -5.88 3.81
C LEU A 82 5.07 -6.36 4.54
N LEU A 83 5.09 -7.61 4.99
CA LEU A 83 6.28 -8.21 5.59
C LEU A 83 7.43 -8.24 4.58
N LEU A 84 7.19 -8.74 3.37
CA LEU A 84 8.19 -8.79 2.30
C LEU A 84 8.64 -7.37 1.90
N ALA A 85 7.72 -6.44 1.73
CA ALA A 85 8.03 -5.04 1.46
C ALA A 85 8.96 -4.45 2.53
N THR A 86 8.63 -4.66 3.80
CA THR A 86 9.41 -4.15 4.94
C THR A 86 10.83 -4.71 4.90
N LEU A 87 10.98 -6.02 4.71
CA LEU A 87 12.28 -6.69 4.70
C LEU A 87 13.13 -6.35 3.47
N LEU A 88 12.52 -6.01 2.34
CA LEU A 88 13.22 -5.62 1.11
C LEU A 88 13.56 -4.13 1.08
N SER A 89 12.82 -3.29 1.81
CA SER A 89 13.02 -1.83 1.83
C SER A 89 14.21 -1.37 2.68
N ALA A 90 14.53 -2.10 3.75
CA ALA A 90 15.64 -1.79 4.65
C ALA A 90 16.01 -3.01 5.51
N ALA A 91 17.23 -3.01 6.05
CA ALA A 91 17.63 -3.99 7.05
C ALA A 91 16.72 -3.95 8.29
N PRO A 92 16.24 -5.09 8.81
CA PRO A 92 15.36 -5.12 9.97
C PRO A 92 16.08 -4.64 11.24
N SER A 93 15.42 -3.76 11.98
CA SER A 93 15.88 -3.35 13.31
C SER A 93 15.87 -4.53 14.30
N ARG A 94 16.60 -4.40 15.42
CA ARG A 94 16.56 -5.39 16.51
C ARG A 94 15.14 -5.70 16.97
N ARG A 95 14.30 -4.66 17.11
CA ARG A 95 12.89 -4.83 17.50
C ARG A 95 12.12 -5.68 16.50
N LEU A 96 12.32 -5.44 15.20
CA LEU A 96 11.65 -6.23 14.16
C LEU A 96 12.14 -7.68 14.19
N LEU A 97 13.45 -7.92 14.33
CA LEU A 97 13.99 -9.27 14.49
C LEU A 97 13.39 -10.00 15.70
N ASP A 98 13.25 -9.34 16.85
CA ASP A 98 12.61 -9.92 18.03
C ASP A 98 11.12 -10.28 17.77
N GLN A 99 10.41 -9.47 16.96
CA GLN A 99 9.03 -9.77 16.56
C GLN A 99 8.96 -10.96 15.58
N LEU A 100 9.87 -11.02 14.61
CA LEU A 100 9.95 -12.12 13.66
C LEU A 100 10.31 -13.44 14.34
N ALA A 101 11.16 -13.41 15.36
CA ALA A 101 11.52 -14.58 16.16
C ALA A 101 10.32 -15.20 16.91
N ALA A 102 9.23 -14.44 17.11
CA ALA A 102 8.01 -14.91 17.74
C ALA A 102 6.99 -15.48 16.73
N LEU A 103 7.27 -15.46 15.42
CA LEU A 103 6.40 -16.08 14.43
C LEU A 103 6.31 -17.59 14.65
N THR A 104 5.13 -18.13 14.41
CA THR A 104 4.86 -19.57 14.44
C THR A 104 4.56 -20.07 13.04
N GLY A 105 5.03 -21.26 12.72
CA GLY A 105 4.71 -21.95 11.49
C GLY A 105 3.83 -23.17 11.71
N ASP A 106 3.36 -23.75 10.60
CA ASP A 106 2.68 -25.04 10.56
C ASP A 106 3.31 -25.97 9.49
N ALA A 107 2.62 -27.07 9.17
CA ALA A 107 3.10 -28.06 8.21
C ALA A 107 2.86 -27.67 6.74
N THR A 108 2.29 -26.50 6.44
CA THR A 108 2.18 -26.01 5.07
C THR A 108 3.54 -25.51 4.55
N PRO A 109 3.74 -25.38 3.23
CA PRO A 109 4.95 -24.78 2.68
C PRO A 109 5.24 -23.38 3.25
N LEU A 110 4.20 -22.52 3.32
CA LEU A 110 4.33 -21.16 3.85
C LEU A 110 4.62 -21.17 5.36
N GLY A 111 3.91 -22.00 6.13
CA GLY A 111 4.14 -22.14 7.56
C GLY A 111 5.56 -22.61 7.89
N ARG A 112 6.12 -23.56 7.14
CA ARG A 112 7.53 -23.95 7.30
C ARG A 112 8.49 -22.80 6.99
N ALA A 113 8.18 -21.98 5.98
CA ALA A 113 9.00 -20.83 5.65
C ALA A 113 8.93 -19.74 6.76
N HIS A 114 7.77 -19.49 7.35
CA HIS A 114 7.64 -18.63 8.54
C HIS A 114 8.44 -19.17 9.73
N ALA A 115 8.39 -20.48 10.00
CA ALA A 115 9.22 -21.09 11.04
C ALA A 115 10.73 -20.94 10.76
N GLY A 116 11.13 -21.06 9.49
CA GLY A 116 12.51 -20.82 9.05
C GLY A 116 12.94 -19.36 9.28
N LEU A 117 12.09 -18.40 8.93
CA LEU A 117 12.33 -16.98 9.19
C LEU A 117 12.42 -16.67 10.69
N ALA A 118 11.53 -17.26 11.50
CA ALA A 118 11.55 -17.11 12.96
C ALA A 118 12.87 -17.62 13.56
N ALA A 119 13.32 -18.80 13.12
CA ALA A 119 14.58 -19.38 13.56
C ALA A 119 15.78 -18.54 13.14
N ALA A 120 15.78 -18.01 11.91
CA ALA A 120 16.84 -17.10 11.44
C ALA A 120 16.86 -15.81 12.26
N ALA A 121 15.69 -15.21 12.52
CA ALA A 121 15.56 -13.99 13.32
C ALA A 121 16.01 -14.18 14.78
N ALA A 122 15.69 -15.33 15.40
CA ALA A 122 16.09 -15.65 16.77
C ALA A 122 17.62 -15.73 16.96
N ASN A 123 18.36 -16.08 15.91
CA ASN A 123 19.81 -16.18 15.91
C ASN A 123 20.50 -14.93 15.32
N ALA A 124 19.73 -13.97 14.80
CA ALA A 124 20.25 -12.83 14.08
C ALA A 124 20.84 -11.76 15.02
N VAL A 125 21.97 -11.19 14.62
CA VAL A 125 22.53 -9.98 15.24
C VAL A 125 22.24 -8.81 14.31
N ALA A 126 21.49 -7.81 14.76
CA ALA A 126 21.00 -6.71 13.91
C ALA A 126 22.10 -6.02 13.09
N THR A 127 23.27 -5.76 13.68
CA THR A 127 24.41 -5.14 12.96
C THR A 127 25.04 -6.04 11.91
N GLN A 128 24.89 -7.38 12.02
CA GLN A 128 25.33 -8.32 11.00
C GLN A 128 24.30 -8.38 9.87
N VAL A 129 23.01 -8.38 10.20
CA VAL A 129 21.93 -8.33 9.19
C VAL A 129 21.98 -7.01 8.40
N GLU A 130 22.35 -5.90 9.04
CA GLU A 130 22.56 -4.61 8.35
C GLU A 130 23.69 -4.68 7.32
N ARG A 131 24.80 -5.35 7.66
CA ARG A 131 25.91 -5.59 6.72
C ARG A 131 25.50 -6.53 5.59
N GLU A 132 24.82 -7.62 5.93
CA GLU A 132 24.26 -8.55 4.95
C GLU A 132 23.32 -7.84 3.96
N TYR A 133 22.40 -7.00 4.45
CA TYR A 133 21.52 -6.20 3.60
C TYR A 133 22.30 -5.26 2.69
N PHE A 134 23.32 -4.59 3.25
CA PHE A 134 24.19 -3.73 2.48
C PHE A 134 24.90 -4.51 1.36
N ASP A 135 25.51 -5.65 1.66
CA ASP A 135 26.22 -6.49 0.69
C ASP A 135 25.27 -7.03 -0.40
N LEU A 136 24.06 -7.43 -0.01
CA LEU A 136 23.06 -7.96 -0.94
C LEU A 136 22.48 -6.90 -1.87
N PHE A 137 22.07 -5.74 -1.37
CA PHE A 137 21.20 -4.83 -2.14
C PHE A 137 21.82 -3.46 -2.45
N VAL A 138 22.87 -3.06 -1.73
CA VAL A 138 23.44 -1.71 -1.82
C VAL A 138 24.85 -1.76 -2.41
N GLY A 139 25.78 -2.39 -1.71
CA GLY A 139 27.19 -2.55 -2.05
C GLY A 139 27.95 -1.24 -2.18
N LEU A 140 29.27 -1.35 -2.40
CA LEU A 140 30.09 -0.21 -2.82
C LEU A 140 30.00 -0.07 -4.34
N GLY A 141 28.92 0.56 -4.79
CA GLY A 141 28.60 0.81 -6.19
C GLY A 141 27.45 -0.07 -6.70
N ARG A 142 27.46 -1.36 -6.35
CA ARG A 142 26.36 -2.28 -6.66
C ARG A 142 26.34 -3.44 -5.66
N GLY A 143 25.16 -3.77 -5.12
CA GLY A 143 24.95 -4.98 -4.34
C GLY A 143 25.06 -6.25 -5.18
N GLU A 144 25.16 -7.39 -4.50
CA GLU A 144 25.13 -8.71 -5.12
C GLU A 144 23.90 -8.87 -6.04
N LEU A 145 22.76 -8.34 -5.59
CA LEU A 145 21.46 -8.36 -6.26
C LEU A 145 20.94 -6.95 -6.52
N LEU A 146 20.14 -6.81 -7.58
CA LEU A 146 19.43 -5.58 -7.92
C LEU A 146 17.93 -5.87 -7.95
N PRO A 147 17.17 -5.57 -6.89
CA PRO A 147 15.79 -6.00 -6.71
C PRO A 147 14.80 -5.16 -7.53
N TYR A 148 15.04 -5.01 -8.83
CA TYR A 148 14.27 -4.18 -9.75
C TYR A 148 13.75 -5.02 -10.92
N ALA A 149 12.47 -4.83 -11.27
CA ALA A 149 11.86 -5.53 -12.39
C ALA A 149 12.60 -5.25 -13.70
N SER A 150 12.95 -3.97 -13.95
CA SER A 150 13.72 -3.58 -15.14
C SER A 150 15.02 -4.36 -15.25
N TYR A 151 15.79 -4.45 -14.16
CA TYR A 151 17.04 -5.21 -14.16
C TYR A 151 16.83 -6.70 -14.43
N TYR A 152 15.89 -7.35 -13.76
CA TYR A 152 15.64 -8.78 -13.94
C TYR A 152 15.09 -9.13 -15.33
N LEU A 153 14.34 -8.21 -15.96
CA LEU A 153 13.70 -8.44 -17.24
C LEU A 153 14.56 -8.03 -18.44
N THR A 154 15.47 -7.06 -18.28
CA THR A 154 16.24 -6.50 -19.41
C THR A 154 17.75 -6.49 -19.17
N GLY A 155 18.21 -6.66 -17.94
CA GLY A 155 19.61 -6.49 -17.52
C GLY A 155 20.00 -5.04 -17.23
N PHE A 156 19.08 -4.08 -17.34
CA PHE A 156 19.35 -2.65 -17.14
C PHE A 156 18.25 -1.97 -16.31
N LEU A 157 18.65 -1.06 -15.41
CA LEU A 157 17.73 -0.28 -14.59
C LEU A 157 17.00 0.79 -15.41
N ASN A 158 15.82 1.19 -14.95
CA ASN A 158 15.03 2.30 -15.50
C ASN A 158 14.60 2.11 -16.97
N GLU A 159 14.42 0.86 -17.38
CA GLU A 159 14.04 0.50 -18.73
C GLU A 159 12.52 0.48 -18.98
N ARG A 160 12.12 0.01 -20.16
CA ARG A 160 10.71 -0.13 -20.57
C ARG A 160 9.76 -0.76 -19.54
N PRO A 161 10.14 -1.78 -18.73
CA PRO A 161 9.27 -2.31 -17.69
C PRO A 161 8.79 -1.24 -16.70
N LEU A 162 9.69 -0.38 -16.21
CA LEU A 162 9.36 0.72 -15.29
C LEU A 162 8.43 1.75 -15.94
N SER A 163 8.68 2.09 -17.21
CA SER A 163 7.81 3.02 -17.96
C SER A 163 6.37 2.50 -18.07
N ARG A 164 6.20 1.19 -18.32
CA ARG A 164 4.88 0.56 -18.38
C ARG A 164 4.21 0.50 -17.01
N LEU A 165 4.96 0.19 -15.96
CA LEU A 165 4.46 0.21 -14.59
C LEU A 165 3.91 1.59 -14.23
N ARG A 166 4.66 2.67 -14.50
CA ARG A 166 4.20 4.04 -14.24
C ARG A 166 2.91 4.39 -14.97
N ALA A 167 2.74 3.94 -16.21
CA ALA A 167 1.50 4.17 -16.97
C ALA A 167 0.30 3.50 -16.30
N ASP A 168 0.46 2.26 -15.82
CA ASP A 168 -0.62 1.51 -15.16
C ASP A 168 -0.92 2.06 -13.75
N LEU A 169 0.09 2.49 -13.00
CA LEU A 169 -0.09 3.15 -11.71
C LEU A 169 -0.85 4.47 -11.86
N ALA A 170 -0.47 5.29 -12.84
CA ALA A 170 -1.17 6.53 -13.15
C ALA A 170 -2.64 6.28 -13.54
N ALA A 171 -2.92 5.24 -14.34
CA ALA A 171 -4.28 4.85 -14.70
C ALA A 171 -5.11 4.39 -13.47
N SER A 172 -4.44 3.90 -12.43
CA SER A 172 -5.06 3.45 -11.17
C SER A 172 -5.09 4.55 -10.10
N GLY A 173 -4.61 5.77 -10.40
CA GLY A 173 -4.53 6.87 -9.44
C GLY A 173 -3.51 6.66 -8.31
N ILE A 174 -2.56 5.72 -8.48
CA ILE A 174 -1.50 5.45 -7.52
C ILE A 174 -0.31 6.35 -7.86
N GLU A 175 0.07 7.18 -6.89
CA GLU A 175 1.16 8.13 -7.04
C GLU A 175 2.33 7.80 -6.11
N ARG A 176 3.51 8.23 -6.54
CA ARG A 176 4.74 8.10 -5.75
C ARG A 176 4.76 9.12 -4.63
N ALA A 177 5.20 8.70 -3.44
CA ALA A 177 5.45 9.63 -2.34
C ALA A 177 6.59 10.62 -2.69
N ALA A 178 6.39 11.91 -2.39
CA ALA A 178 7.30 12.99 -2.81
C ALA A 178 8.75 12.83 -2.33
N ASN A 179 8.99 12.13 -1.20
CA ASN A 179 10.31 11.96 -0.60
C ASN A 179 10.93 10.57 -0.84
N ASN A 180 10.32 9.72 -1.65
CA ASN A 180 10.91 8.44 -2.00
C ASN A 180 11.74 8.61 -3.27
N SER A 181 13.02 8.22 -3.28
CA SER A 181 13.90 8.24 -4.44
C SER A 181 13.99 6.90 -5.18
N GLU A 182 13.41 5.84 -4.62
CA GLU A 182 13.39 4.51 -5.24
C GLU A 182 12.46 4.47 -6.47
N PRO A 183 12.92 3.89 -7.60
CA PRO A 183 12.08 3.52 -8.74
C PRO A 183 10.92 2.60 -8.34
N GLU A 184 9.75 2.82 -8.93
CA GLU A 184 8.51 2.10 -8.59
C GLU A 184 8.58 0.59 -8.89
N ASP A 185 9.52 0.16 -9.74
CA ASP A 185 9.74 -1.24 -10.07
C ASP A 185 10.67 -1.98 -9.10
N HIS A 186 11.05 -1.34 -8.00
CA HIS A 186 11.70 -1.98 -6.86
C HIS A 186 10.75 -3.00 -6.21
N ALA A 187 11.29 -4.19 -5.88
CA ALA A 187 10.50 -5.31 -5.33
C ALA A 187 9.69 -4.93 -4.09
N ALA A 188 10.29 -4.19 -3.17
CA ALA A 188 9.60 -3.68 -1.98
C ALA A 188 8.35 -2.84 -2.33
N ILE A 189 8.45 -1.94 -3.32
CA ILE A 189 7.36 -1.07 -3.73
C ILE A 189 6.24 -1.88 -4.40
N LEU A 190 6.60 -2.84 -5.26
CA LEU A 190 5.60 -3.74 -5.84
C LEU A 190 4.88 -4.56 -4.78
N CYS A 191 5.58 -5.05 -3.76
CA CYS A 191 4.96 -5.70 -2.61
C CYS A 191 4.02 -4.74 -1.84
N GLU A 192 4.41 -3.49 -1.60
CA GLU A 192 3.52 -2.50 -0.96
C GLU A 192 2.25 -2.20 -1.78
N ILE A 193 2.37 -2.17 -3.10
CA ILE A 193 1.25 -1.98 -4.02
C ILE A 193 0.31 -3.17 -3.94
N MET A 194 0.83 -4.40 -4.02
CA MET A 194 0.03 -5.62 -3.88
C MET A 194 -0.64 -5.72 -2.50
N ALA A 195 0.05 -5.34 -1.44
CA ALA A 195 -0.56 -5.22 -0.11
C ALA A 195 -1.69 -4.19 -0.07
N GLY A 196 -1.52 -3.05 -0.76
CA GLY A 196 -2.55 -2.02 -0.87
C GLY A 196 -3.78 -2.51 -1.64
N PHE A 197 -3.59 -3.31 -2.69
CA PHE A 197 -4.69 -3.95 -3.41
C PHE A 197 -5.41 -5.00 -2.57
N ALA A 198 -4.69 -5.96 -1.99
CA ALA A 198 -5.29 -7.01 -1.16
C ALA A 198 -5.98 -6.43 0.08
N GLY A 199 -5.35 -5.44 0.73
CA GLY A 199 -5.89 -4.78 1.91
C GLY A 199 -6.92 -3.68 1.63
N GLY A 200 -7.39 -3.53 0.38
CA GLY A 200 -8.42 -2.54 0.00
C GLY A 200 -8.01 -1.06 0.11
N ARG A 201 -6.77 -0.75 0.50
CA ARG A 201 -6.23 0.63 0.54
C ARG A 201 -6.19 1.26 -0.84
N PHE A 202 -5.97 0.44 -1.87
CA PHE A 202 -6.09 0.80 -3.27
C PHE A 202 -7.28 0.03 -3.85
N PRO A 203 -8.48 0.64 -3.90
CA PRO A 203 -9.68 -0.04 -4.37
C PRO A 203 -9.51 -0.56 -5.79
N THR A 204 -9.63 -1.87 -5.99
CA THR A 204 -9.49 -2.51 -7.29
C THR A 204 -10.18 -3.87 -7.30
N SER A 205 -10.61 -4.35 -8.47
CA SER A 205 -11.22 -5.70 -8.59
C SER A 205 -10.14 -6.78 -8.51
N PHE A 206 -10.52 -7.99 -8.08
CA PHE A 206 -9.61 -9.15 -8.07
C PHE A 206 -8.96 -9.39 -9.45
N GLU A 207 -9.72 -9.23 -10.53
CA GLU A 207 -9.20 -9.35 -11.91
C GLU A 207 -8.11 -8.32 -12.21
N ALA A 208 -8.27 -7.08 -11.74
CA ALA A 208 -7.27 -6.04 -11.90
C ALA A 208 -6.02 -6.31 -11.03
N GLN A 209 -6.18 -6.86 -9.81
CA GLN A 209 -5.05 -7.34 -9.01
C GLN A 209 -4.26 -8.41 -9.76
N ARG A 210 -4.97 -9.41 -10.32
CA ARG A 210 -4.37 -10.47 -11.14
C ARG A 210 -3.62 -9.90 -12.32
N ALA A 211 -4.27 -9.02 -13.09
CA ALA A 211 -3.67 -8.40 -14.27
C ALA A 211 -2.38 -7.62 -13.91
N PHE A 212 -2.39 -6.90 -12.79
CA PHE A 212 -1.20 -6.21 -12.30
C PHE A 212 -0.10 -7.20 -11.89
N PHE A 213 -0.43 -8.24 -11.12
CA PHE A 213 0.52 -9.26 -10.66
C PHE A 213 1.19 -9.98 -11.84
N VAL A 214 0.41 -10.50 -12.78
CA VAL A 214 0.90 -11.21 -13.97
C VAL A 214 1.79 -10.32 -14.83
N LYS A 215 1.46 -9.03 -14.94
CA LYS A 215 2.19 -8.09 -15.79
C LYS A 215 3.48 -7.58 -15.15
N HIS A 216 3.48 -7.28 -13.86
CA HIS A 216 4.56 -6.51 -13.21
C HIS A 216 5.33 -7.27 -12.13
N VAL A 217 4.79 -8.38 -11.61
CA VAL A 217 5.33 -9.07 -10.43
C VAL A 217 5.80 -10.49 -10.80
N GLU A 218 4.87 -11.32 -11.28
CA GLU A 218 5.09 -12.74 -11.62
C GLU A 218 6.32 -13.00 -12.51
N PRO A 219 6.61 -12.21 -13.57
CA PRO A 219 7.64 -12.57 -14.54
C PRO A 219 9.07 -12.62 -13.99
N TRP A 220 9.30 -12.08 -12.80
CA TRP A 220 10.66 -11.89 -12.26
C TRP A 220 10.80 -12.07 -10.76
N ILE A 221 9.78 -11.77 -9.95
CA ILE A 221 9.95 -11.68 -8.49
C ILE A 221 10.27 -13.06 -7.86
N GLY A 222 9.75 -14.15 -8.42
CA GLY A 222 10.09 -15.50 -7.97
C GLY A 222 11.57 -15.83 -8.18
N ARG A 223 12.17 -15.35 -9.28
CA ARG A 223 13.61 -15.49 -9.53
C ARG A 223 14.42 -14.63 -8.56
N LEU A 224 13.99 -13.40 -8.27
CA LEU A 224 14.62 -12.57 -7.25
C LEU A 224 14.70 -13.31 -5.91
N PHE A 225 13.59 -13.89 -5.43
CA PHE A 225 13.60 -14.60 -4.16
C PHE A 225 14.47 -15.87 -4.17
N ALA A 226 14.51 -16.59 -5.29
CA ALA A 226 15.44 -17.71 -5.47
C ALA A 226 16.91 -17.25 -5.43
N ASP A 227 17.23 -16.11 -6.05
CA ASP A 227 18.57 -15.53 -6.01
C ASP A 227 18.95 -15.05 -4.59
N ILE A 228 18.01 -14.44 -3.86
CA ILE A 228 18.21 -14.07 -2.44
C ILE A 228 18.48 -15.32 -1.59
N GLU A 229 17.73 -16.40 -1.81
CA GLU A 229 17.92 -17.68 -1.11
C GLU A 229 19.29 -18.31 -1.42
N GLY A 230 19.79 -18.12 -2.64
CA GLY A 230 21.06 -18.67 -3.14
C GLY A 230 22.29 -17.78 -2.99
N ALA A 231 22.13 -16.52 -2.59
CA ALA A 231 23.21 -15.53 -2.55
C ALA A 231 24.34 -15.92 -1.60
N GLU A 232 25.57 -15.59 -1.97
CA GLU A 232 26.78 -15.91 -1.20
C GLU A 232 26.77 -15.22 0.17
N SER A 233 26.34 -13.96 0.18
CA SER A 233 26.28 -13.14 1.39
C SER A 233 25.08 -13.49 2.30
N ALA A 234 24.12 -14.29 1.82
CA ALA A 234 22.85 -14.52 2.51
C ALA A 234 22.95 -15.52 3.68
N VAL A 235 22.64 -15.01 4.87
CA VAL A 235 22.52 -15.71 6.16
C VAL A 235 21.09 -15.56 6.69
N PHE A 236 20.67 -14.37 7.12
CA PHE A 236 19.27 -14.11 7.53
C PHE A 236 18.36 -14.00 6.30
N TYR A 237 18.79 -13.29 5.26
CA TYR A 237 18.01 -13.08 4.04
C TYR A 237 17.80 -14.37 3.26
N ARG A 238 18.58 -15.43 3.50
CA ARG A 238 18.28 -16.76 2.96
C ARG A 238 16.87 -17.24 3.34
N ALA A 239 16.47 -17.01 4.59
CA ALA A 239 15.13 -17.35 5.05
C ALA A 239 14.06 -16.42 4.46
N VAL A 240 14.40 -15.14 4.21
CA VAL A 240 13.53 -14.18 3.51
C VAL A 240 13.30 -14.61 2.05
N GLY A 241 14.36 -15.07 1.36
CA GLY A 241 14.29 -15.64 0.03
C GLY A 241 13.36 -16.86 -0.03
N ALA A 242 13.55 -17.82 0.88
CA ALA A 242 12.69 -18.99 0.97
C ALA A 242 11.21 -18.64 1.24
N LEU A 243 10.95 -17.68 2.12
CA LEU A 243 9.60 -17.20 2.41
C LEU A 243 8.95 -16.53 1.20
N GLY A 244 9.64 -15.55 0.61
CA GLY A 244 9.12 -14.85 -0.55
C GLY A 244 8.88 -15.77 -1.74
N ARG A 245 9.75 -16.74 -1.98
CA ARG A 245 9.56 -17.74 -3.04
C ARG A 245 8.30 -18.59 -2.78
N ALA A 246 8.16 -19.15 -1.58
CA ALA A 246 7.00 -19.96 -1.22
C ALA A 246 5.69 -19.17 -1.33
N PHE A 247 5.67 -17.92 -0.87
CA PHE A 247 4.50 -17.06 -0.95
C PHE A 247 4.13 -16.71 -2.40
N ILE A 248 5.09 -16.30 -3.22
CA ILE A 248 4.85 -15.95 -4.63
C ILE A 248 4.37 -17.16 -5.44
N GLU A 249 4.88 -18.37 -5.16
CA GLU A 249 4.38 -19.62 -5.77
C GLU A 249 2.89 -19.83 -5.46
N ILE A 250 2.49 -19.69 -4.18
CA ILE A 250 1.08 -19.81 -3.75
C ILE A 250 0.23 -18.72 -4.41
N GLU A 251 0.73 -17.50 -4.44
CA GLU A 251 0.00 -16.35 -4.98
C GLU A 251 -0.24 -16.50 -6.49
N ALA A 252 0.77 -16.93 -7.24
CA ALA A 252 0.64 -17.22 -8.67
C ALA A 252 -0.40 -18.31 -8.92
N GLU A 253 -0.37 -19.39 -8.13
CA GLU A 253 -1.35 -20.47 -8.23
C GLU A 253 -2.77 -19.98 -7.91
N ALA A 254 -2.95 -19.20 -6.84
CA ALA A 254 -4.24 -18.63 -6.46
C ALA A 254 -4.86 -17.77 -7.57
N PHE A 255 -4.05 -16.98 -8.27
CA PHE A 255 -4.51 -16.16 -9.39
C PHE A 255 -4.94 -16.97 -10.63
N THR A 256 -4.60 -18.26 -10.72
CA THR A 256 -5.08 -19.14 -11.80
C THR A 256 -6.48 -19.71 -11.56
N PHE A 257 -6.90 -19.84 -10.30
CA PHE A 257 -8.14 -20.54 -9.93
C PHE A 257 -9.40 -19.65 -9.87
N ALA A 258 -9.23 -18.33 -9.90
CA ALA A 258 -10.35 -17.40 -9.94
C ALA A 258 -10.85 -17.23 -11.39
N ASN A 259 -11.91 -17.97 -11.73
CA ASN A 259 -12.76 -17.79 -12.90
C ASN A 259 -14.21 -17.63 -12.46
#